data_AF-A0A524NT39-F1
#
_entry.id   AF-A0A524NT39-F1
#
_cell.length_a   1.000
_cell.length_b   1.000
_cell.length_c   1.000
_cell.angle_alpha   90.00
_cell.angle_beta   90.00
_cell.angle_gamma   90.00
#
_symmetry.space_group_name_H-M   'P 1'
#
loop_
_entity.id
_entity.type
_entity.pdbx_description
1 polymer ?
#
loop_
_entity_poly.entity_id
_entity_poly.type
_entity_poly.pdbx_seq_one_letter_code
_entity_poly.pdbx_strand_id
1 'polypeptide(L)'
;MKKLIFACLTILAFMHAGMQAQNFDGLDNNLSNLYRTSDAQTRSISPENFTGEKGKGGMAKLGEGAASHEARELGQGYKVSPYVIIQPGETFTMAEIEGPGCIQHIWLTPTGNWRFYILRFYWDGEKEPSVEVPVGDFFGMGWGEYAHLNSLAVCVNPGRAFNCYWQMPFGKKCKITIENIDVKPTRLYYQVDYTLTNIPDDAAYFH
;
A
#
# COMPACT_ATOMS: atom_id res chain seq x y z
N MET A 1 31.32 0.35 50.34
CA MET A 1 31.55 1.38 49.30
C MET A 1 31.75 0.79 47.90
N LYS A 2 32.72 -0.10 47.64
CA LYS A 2 32.96 -0.67 46.29
C LYS A 2 31.77 -1.41 45.65
N LYS A 3 30.97 -2.16 46.42
CA LYS A 3 29.76 -2.86 45.92
C LYS A 3 28.61 -1.90 45.54
N LEU A 4 28.45 -0.78 46.26
CA LEU A 4 27.45 0.25 45.92
C LEU A 4 27.82 0.99 44.64
N ILE A 5 29.12 1.28 44.46
CA ILE A 5 29.63 1.94 43.24
C ILE A 5 29.43 1.03 42.01
N PHE A 6 29.68 -0.28 42.15
CA PHE A 6 29.46 -1.25 41.07
C PHE A 6 27.97 -1.39 40.71
N ALA A 7 27.07 -1.41 41.69
CA ALA A 7 25.63 -1.47 41.47
C ALA A 7 25.09 -0.20 40.78
N CYS A 8 25.55 0.99 41.17
CA CYS A 8 25.20 2.24 40.49
C CYS A 8 25.73 2.30 39.06
N LEU A 9 26.95 1.79 38.79
CA LEU A 9 27.52 1.73 37.45
C LEU A 9 26.75 0.77 36.53
N THR A 10 26.29 -0.38 37.03
CA THR A 10 25.44 -1.28 36.26
C THR A 10 24.07 -0.67 35.97
N ILE A 11 23.45 0.00 36.96
CA ILE A 11 22.15 0.66 36.75
C ILE A 11 22.27 1.81 35.73
N LEU A 12 23.36 2.60 35.78
CA LEU A 12 23.61 3.64 34.77
C LEU A 12 23.86 3.07 33.37
N ALA A 13 24.51 1.91 33.25
CA ALA A 13 24.71 1.24 31.97
C ALA A 13 23.39 0.70 31.38
N PHE A 14 22.49 0.18 32.22
CA PHE A 14 21.14 -0.20 31.79
C PHE A 14 20.27 1.02 31.40
N MET A 15 20.44 2.16 32.08
CA MET A 15 19.75 3.41 31.70
C MET A 15 20.26 4.01 30.39
N HIS A 16 21.56 3.90 30.08
CA HIS A 16 22.10 4.33 28.79
C HIS A 16 21.66 3.43 27.62
N ALA A 17 21.48 2.14 27.86
CA ALA A 17 20.96 1.22 26.85
C ALA A 17 19.47 1.46 26.54
N GLY A 18 18.70 1.96 27.51
CA GLY A 18 17.28 2.31 27.33
C GLY A 18 17.01 3.66 26.66
N MET A 19 18.05 4.47 26.41
CA MET A 19 17.97 5.78 25.75
C MET A 19 18.77 5.81 24.44
N GLN A 20 18.82 4.72 23.68
CA GLN A 20 19.07 4.89 22.25
C GLN A 20 17.86 5.62 21.68
N ALA A 21 18.07 6.84 21.20
CA ALA A 21 17.09 7.53 20.38
C ALA A 21 16.63 6.54 19.30
N GLN A 22 15.36 6.18 19.28
CA GLN A 22 14.83 5.34 18.22
C GLN A 22 15.19 6.00 16.89
N ASN A 23 15.95 5.28 16.07
CA ASN A 23 16.17 5.68 14.69
C ASN A 23 14.79 5.87 14.06
N PHE A 24 14.67 6.90 13.22
CA PHE A 24 13.43 7.16 12.51
C PHE A 24 13.03 5.90 11.73
N ASP A 25 11.81 5.41 11.94
CA ASP A 25 11.30 4.18 11.30
C ASP A 25 10.85 4.41 9.85
N GLY A 26 10.83 5.67 9.38
CA GLY A 26 10.38 6.03 8.04
C GLY A 26 8.86 6.13 7.89
N LEU A 27 8.11 6.08 8.98
CA LEU A 27 6.67 6.32 9.05
C LEU A 27 6.38 7.74 9.58
N ASP A 28 5.10 8.15 9.61
CA ASP A 28 4.67 9.48 10.07
C ASP A 28 5.45 10.64 9.40
N ASN A 29 5.74 10.50 8.10
CA ASN A 29 6.46 11.51 7.34
C ASN A 29 5.62 12.78 7.23
N ASN A 30 6.18 13.90 7.67
CA ASN A 30 5.57 15.22 7.63
C ASN A 30 6.64 16.31 7.40
N LEU A 31 6.22 17.55 7.18
CA LEU A 31 7.14 18.64 6.84
C LEU A 31 8.21 18.89 7.92
N SER A 32 7.92 18.57 9.17
CA SER A 32 8.86 18.78 10.29
C SER A 32 9.95 17.71 10.36
N ASN A 33 9.79 16.57 9.68
CA ASN A 33 10.76 15.46 9.75
C ASN A 33 11.28 14.98 8.39
N LEU A 34 10.92 15.64 7.28
CA LEU A 34 11.31 15.26 5.90
C LEU A 34 12.83 15.13 5.68
N TYR A 35 13.65 15.81 6.49
CA TYR A 35 15.11 15.77 6.39
C TYR A 35 15.74 14.55 7.09
N ARG A 36 14.95 13.73 7.79
CA ARG A 36 15.45 12.56 8.54
C ARG A 36 15.66 11.39 7.58
N THR A 37 16.75 10.66 7.78
CA THR A 37 17.01 9.39 7.11
C THR A 37 16.51 8.23 7.98
N SER A 38 16.07 7.15 7.32
CA SER A 38 15.72 5.87 7.96
C SER A 38 16.27 4.70 7.15
N ASP A 39 16.32 3.52 7.77
CA ASP A 39 16.64 2.25 7.10
C ASP A 39 15.40 1.61 6.45
N ALA A 40 14.27 2.33 6.44
CA ALA A 40 13.01 1.87 5.93
C ALA A 40 13.07 1.63 4.42
N GLN A 41 12.36 0.62 3.96
CA GLN A 41 12.41 0.19 2.56
C GLN A 41 11.10 0.48 1.86
N THR A 42 11.06 1.55 1.06
CA THR A 42 9.90 1.89 0.23
C THR A 42 9.79 0.95 -0.96
N ARG A 43 8.57 0.57 -1.32
CA ARG A 43 8.23 -0.32 -2.44
C ARG A 43 6.90 0.12 -3.06
N SER A 44 6.63 -0.37 -4.27
CA SER A 44 5.43 -0.06 -5.02
C SER A 44 4.98 -1.28 -5.82
N ILE A 45 3.75 -1.73 -5.61
CA ILE A 45 3.09 -2.79 -6.38
C ILE A 45 2.15 -2.16 -7.39
N SER A 46 2.20 -2.62 -8.64
CA SER A 46 1.34 -2.16 -9.73
C SER A 46 1.25 -3.24 -10.81
N PRO A 47 0.41 -3.07 -11.84
CA PRO A 47 0.39 -3.96 -13.01
C PRO A 47 1.72 -4.08 -13.78
N GLU A 48 2.71 -3.24 -13.48
CA GLU A 48 4.08 -3.31 -14.00
C GLU A 48 5.07 -3.99 -13.04
N ASN A 49 4.66 -4.28 -11.80
CA ASN A 49 5.46 -4.95 -10.77
C ASN A 49 4.54 -5.58 -9.71
N PHE A 50 4.00 -6.76 -10.01
CA PHE A 50 3.02 -7.42 -9.12
C PHE A 50 3.60 -7.85 -7.76
N THR A 51 4.92 -8.05 -7.66
CA THR A 51 5.57 -8.45 -6.41
C THR A 51 6.10 -7.27 -5.59
N GLY A 52 6.20 -6.09 -6.20
CA GLY A 52 6.81 -4.92 -5.57
C GLY A 52 8.31 -5.03 -5.39
N GLU A 53 8.97 -6.03 -5.98
CA GLU A 53 10.42 -6.25 -5.83
C GLU A 53 11.25 -5.07 -6.34
N LYS A 54 12.40 -4.84 -5.69
CA LYS A 54 13.33 -3.77 -6.06
C LYS A 54 13.84 -3.99 -7.49
N GLY A 55 13.72 -2.95 -8.32
CA GLY A 55 14.20 -2.98 -9.71
C GLY A 55 13.35 -3.81 -10.66
N LYS A 56 12.11 -4.18 -10.28
CA LYS A 56 11.19 -4.97 -11.12
C LYS A 56 10.06 -4.15 -11.75
N GLY A 57 10.08 -2.82 -11.65
CA GLY A 57 9.15 -1.95 -12.35
C GLY A 57 9.39 -1.92 -13.86
N GLY A 58 8.31 -1.96 -14.65
CA GLY A 58 8.38 -1.81 -16.11
C GLY A 58 8.93 -3.04 -16.83
N MET A 59 8.88 -4.21 -16.18
CA MET A 59 9.50 -5.43 -16.70
C MET A 59 8.59 -6.22 -17.66
N ALA A 60 7.34 -5.78 -17.88
CA ALA A 60 6.43 -6.43 -18.81
C ALA A 60 6.96 -6.36 -20.25
N LYS A 61 6.93 -7.49 -20.97
CA LYS A 61 7.33 -7.55 -22.38
C LYS A 61 6.14 -7.40 -23.31
N LEU A 62 6.43 -7.06 -24.56
CA LEU A 62 5.41 -7.10 -25.62
C LEU A 62 4.88 -8.54 -25.75
N GLY A 63 3.55 -8.66 -25.82
CA GLY A 63 2.81 -9.92 -25.81
C GLY A 63 2.30 -10.33 -24.43
N GLU A 64 2.83 -9.76 -23.35
CA GLU A 64 2.48 -10.15 -21.97
C GLU A 64 1.59 -9.09 -21.29
N GLY A 65 1.88 -7.81 -21.51
CA GLY A 65 1.17 -6.71 -20.85
C GLY A 65 -0.16 -6.32 -21.50
N ALA A 66 -1.09 -5.81 -20.69
CA ALA A 66 -2.46 -5.50 -21.11
C ALA A 66 -2.58 -4.36 -22.14
N ALA A 67 -1.51 -3.57 -22.35
CA ALA A 67 -1.42 -2.52 -23.36
C ALA A 67 -0.26 -2.76 -24.35
N SER A 68 0.09 -4.04 -24.59
CA SER A 68 1.21 -4.39 -25.46
C SER A 68 1.06 -3.88 -26.89
N HIS A 69 -0.14 -3.81 -27.44
CA HIS A 69 -0.36 -3.33 -28.80
C HIS A 69 -0.08 -1.81 -28.90
N GLU A 70 -0.49 -1.07 -27.89
CA GLU A 70 -0.27 0.36 -27.75
C GLU A 70 1.23 0.66 -27.54
N ALA A 71 1.92 -0.18 -26.78
CA ALA A 71 3.35 -0.06 -26.48
C ALA A 71 4.28 -0.66 -27.54
N ARG A 72 3.77 -1.11 -28.70
CA ARG A 72 4.51 -1.88 -29.72
C ARG A 72 5.81 -1.24 -30.24
N GLU A 73 5.95 0.08 -30.15
CA GLU A 73 7.14 0.84 -30.59
C GLU A 73 8.07 1.23 -29.43
N LEU A 74 7.68 0.94 -28.18
CA LEU A 74 8.41 1.31 -26.96
C LEU A 74 8.98 0.08 -26.24
N GLY A 75 8.13 -0.92 -25.99
CA GLY A 75 8.52 -2.19 -25.35
C GLY A 75 8.86 -2.09 -23.87
N GLN A 76 9.63 -3.08 -23.38
CA GLN A 76 10.01 -3.23 -21.97
C GLN A 76 10.76 -1.99 -21.45
N GLY A 77 10.49 -1.60 -20.21
CA GLY A 77 10.96 -0.35 -19.60
C GLY A 77 9.98 0.82 -19.75
N TYR A 78 9.01 0.71 -20.67
CA TYR A 78 7.85 1.59 -20.76
C TYR A 78 6.59 0.92 -20.18
N LYS A 79 5.45 1.63 -20.20
CA LYS A 79 4.17 1.14 -19.69
C LYS A 79 3.49 0.14 -20.65
N VAL A 80 3.98 -1.09 -20.68
CA VAL A 80 3.43 -2.20 -21.50
C VAL A 80 2.20 -2.84 -20.84
N SER A 81 2.12 -2.79 -19.51
CA SER A 81 1.06 -3.32 -18.66
C SER A 81 0.60 -2.27 -17.64
N PRO A 82 -0.10 -1.19 -18.05
CA PRO A 82 -0.54 -0.14 -17.13
C PRO A 82 -1.77 -0.49 -16.29
N TYR A 83 -2.49 -1.56 -16.63
CA TYR A 83 -3.70 -2.02 -15.96
C TYR A 83 -3.82 -3.54 -16.02
N VAL A 84 -4.66 -4.09 -15.15
CA VAL A 84 -5.17 -5.46 -15.26
C VAL A 84 -6.61 -5.45 -15.77
N ILE A 85 -7.07 -6.58 -16.31
CA ILE A 85 -8.47 -6.81 -16.64
C ILE A 85 -9.01 -7.83 -15.65
N ILE A 86 -10.05 -7.47 -14.91
CA ILE A 86 -10.70 -8.33 -13.93
C ILE A 86 -12.05 -8.77 -14.51
N GLN A 87 -12.20 -10.06 -14.73
CA GLN A 87 -13.39 -10.66 -15.34
C GLN A 87 -14.58 -10.68 -14.37
N PRO A 88 -15.83 -10.84 -14.86
CA PRO A 88 -16.99 -11.06 -14.01
C PRO A 88 -16.79 -12.24 -13.03
N GLY A 89 -17.05 -12.01 -11.74
CA GLY A 89 -16.87 -12.99 -10.66
C GLY A 89 -15.42 -13.25 -10.26
N GLU A 90 -14.44 -12.60 -10.90
CA GLU A 90 -13.03 -12.77 -10.57
C GLU A 90 -12.66 -11.95 -9.32
N THR A 91 -11.92 -12.59 -8.41
CA THR A 91 -11.19 -11.90 -7.35
C THR A 91 -9.72 -11.79 -7.73
N PHE A 92 -9.27 -10.56 -7.91
CA PHE A 92 -7.89 -10.23 -8.24
C PHE A 92 -7.12 -9.80 -6.98
N THR A 93 -5.92 -10.37 -6.76
CA THR A 93 -5.03 -9.94 -5.68
C THR A 93 -4.22 -8.74 -6.16
N MET A 94 -4.52 -7.55 -5.63
CA MET A 94 -3.83 -6.31 -5.98
C MET A 94 -2.43 -6.25 -5.38
N ALA A 95 -2.28 -6.69 -4.14
CA ALA A 95 -1.02 -6.71 -3.42
C ALA A 95 -0.99 -7.87 -2.42
N GLU A 96 0.18 -8.49 -2.29
CA GLU A 96 0.50 -9.45 -1.25
C GLU A 96 1.92 -9.16 -0.76
N ILE A 97 2.03 -8.72 0.48
CA ILE A 97 3.26 -8.16 1.06
C ILE A 97 3.61 -8.95 2.30
N GLU A 98 4.87 -9.40 2.38
CA GLU A 98 5.41 -10.11 3.55
C GLU A 98 6.32 -9.20 4.39
N GLY A 99 6.32 -9.47 5.69
CA GLY A 99 7.09 -8.72 6.69
C GLY A 99 6.29 -7.60 7.34
N PRO A 100 6.86 -6.96 8.38
CA PRO A 100 6.27 -5.78 8.99
C PRO A 100 6.38 -4.57 8.06
N GLY A 101 5.33 -3.75 8.01
CA GLY A 101 5.31 -2.57 7.17
C GLY A 101 4.04 -1.75 7.28
N CYS A 102 3.97 -0.69 6.48
CA CYS A 102 2.83 0.21 6.43
C CYS A 102 2.52 0.56 4.98
N ILE A 103 1.26 0.40 4.57
CA ILE A 103 0.77 1.03 3.33
C ILE A 103 0.67 2.53 3.59
N GLN A 104 1.28 3.31 2.70
CA GLN A 104 1.32 4.77 2.83
C GLN A 104 0.48 5.47 1.76
N HIS A 105 0.27 4.81 0.62
CA HIS A 105 -0.53 5.36 -0.45
C HIS A 105 -1.13 4.27 -1.32
N ILE A 106 -2.40 4.46 -1.70
CA ILE A 106 -3.07 3.65 -2.71
C ILE A 106 -3.63 4.61 -3.76
N TRP A 107 -3.25 4.38 -5.01
CA TRP A 107 -3.91 4.99 -6.16
C TRP A 107 -4.64 3.94 -6.97
N LEU A 108 -5.84 4.26 -7.44
CA LEU A 108 -6.56 3.41 -8.39
C LEU A 108 -7.54 4.16 -9.30
N THR A 109 -7.81 3.57 -10.46
CA THR A 109 -8.78 4.06 -11.46
C THR A 109 -9.50 2.89 -12.14
N PRO A 110 -10.62 2.44 -11.56
CA PRO A 110 -11.45 1.38 -12.12
C PRO A 110 -12.41 1.92 -13.20
N THR A 111 -12.47 1.26 -14.35
CA THR A 111 -13.55 1.53 -15.33
C THR A 111 -14.87 0.92 -14.87
N GLY A 112 -16.01 1.33 -15.43
CA GLY A 112 -17.31 0.72 -15.12
C GLY A 112 -17.94 1.24 -13.83
N ASN A 113 -18.78 0.42 -13.18
CA ASN A 113 -19.52 0.81 -11.98
C ASN A 113 -18.76 0.40 -10.72
N TRP A 114 -18.24 1.38 -10.01
CA TRP A 114 -17.37 1.19 -8.84
C TRP A 114 -18.07 0.52 -7.66
N ARG A 115 -19.41 0.55 -7.60
CA ARG A 115 -20.15 -0.11 -6.52
C ARG A 115 -20.16 -1.63 -6.64
N PHE A 116 -19.77 -2.17 -7.80
CA PHE A 116 -19.67 -3.60 -8.07
C PHE A 116 -18.24 -4.15 -7.99
N TYR A 117 -17.29 -3.36 -7.47
CA TYR A 117 -15.95 -3.84 -7.21
C TYR A 117 -15.68 -3.82 -5.71
N ILE A 118 -15.59 -4.99 -5.09
CA ILE A 118 -15.47 -5.13 -3.63
C ILE A 118 -13.99 -5.16 -3.25
N LEU A 119 -13.52 -4.10 -2.61
CA LEU A 119 -12.16 -3.95 -2.12
C LEU A 119 -12.06 -4.58 -0.72
N ARG A 120 -11.02 -5.42 -0.52
CA ARG A 120 -10.78 -6.09 0.75
C ARG A 120 -9.34 -6.00 1.20
N PHE A 121 -9.16 -5.89 2.51
CA PHE A 121 -7.85 -5.88 3.15
C PHE A 121 -7.81 -6.95 4.23
N TYR A 122 -6.71 -7.68 4.28
CA TYR A 122 -6.45 -8.73 5.25
C TYR A 122 -5.10 -8.47 5.90
N TRP A 123 -5.09 -8.39 7.23
CA TRP A 123 -3.89 -8.17 8.02
C TRP A 123 -3.40 -9.47 8.66
N ASP A 124 -2.08 -9.68 8.61
CA ASP A 124 -1.35 -10.72 9.33
C ASP A 124 -1.87 -12.15 9.16
N GLY A 125 -2.46 -12.42 7.99
CA GLY A 125 -2.94 -13.74 7.60
C GLY A 125 -4.34 -14.08 8.15
N GLU A 126 -5.10 -13.09 8.58
CA GLU A 126 -6.50 -13.28 8.95
C GLU A 126 -7.35 -13.81 7.77
N LYS A 127 -8.43 -14.53 8.12
CA LYS A 127 -9.33 -15.15 7.14
C LYS A 127 -10.46 -14.22 6.72
N GLU A 128 -10.99 -13.46 7.66
CA GLU A 128 -12.02 -12.46 7.42
C GLU A 128 -11.35 -11.11 7.17
N PRO A 129 -11.79 -10.34 6.17
CA PRO A 129 -11.18 -9.06 5.87
C PRO A 129 -11.51 -8.04 6.97
N SER A 130 -10.51 -7.28 7.42
CA SER A 130 -10.72 -6.14 8.32
C SER A 130 -11.42 -4.96 7.64
N VAL A 131 -11.22 -4.81 6.33
CA VAL A 131 -11.90 -3.82 5.48
C VAL A 131 -12.62 -4.60 4.37
N GLU A 132 -13.93 -4.41 4.21
CA GLU A 132 -14.70 -4.96 3.08
C GLU A 132 -15.75 -3.94 2.63
N VAL A 133 -15.54 -3.35 1.45
CA VAL A 133 -16.36 -2.21 1.01
C VAL A 133 -16.30 -2.07 -0.52
N PRO A 134 -17.37 -1.60 -1.18
CA PRO A 134 -17.27 -1.24 -2.58
C PRO A 134 -16.21 -0.16 -2.81
N VAL A 135 -15.44 -0.26 -3.89
CA VAL A 135 -14.28 0.61 -4.11
C VAL A 135 -14.69 2.08 -4.19
N GLY A 136 -15.85 2.40 -4.79
CA GLY A 136 -16.36 3.78 -4.81
C GLY A 136 -16.57 4.33 -3.41
N ASP A 137 -17.26 3.58 -2.55
CA ASP A 137 -17.61 3.94 -1.18
C ASP A 137 -16.36 4.16 -0.31
N PHE A 138 -15.30 3.34 -0.46
CA PHE A 138 -14.01 3.53 0.24
C PHE A 138 -13.39 4.91 -0.01
N PHE A 139 -13.50 5.45 -1.23
CA PHE A 139 -12.98 6.77 -1.60
C PHE A 139 -14.04 7.89 -1.50
N GLY A 140 -15.18 7.63 -0.84
CA GLY A 140 -16.25 8.61 -0.65
C GLY A 140 -17.15 8.84 -1.86
N MET A 141 -17.03 8.02 -2.92
CA MET A 141 -17.82 8.09 -4.15
C MET A 141 -19.01 7.10 -4.13
N GLY A 142 -19.78 7.10 -3.03
CA GLY A 142 -20.83 6.10 -2.78
C GLY A 142 -22.02 6.11 -3.77
N TRP A 143 -22.14 7.15 -4.60
CA TRP A 143 -23.17 7.22 -5.66
C TRP A 143 -22.68 6.64 -6.99
N GLY A 144 -21.40 6.21 -7.08
CA GLY A 144 -20.83 5.65 -8.30
C GLY A 144 -20.55 6.68 -9.39
N GLU A 145 -20.45 7.95 -9.01
CA GLU A 145 -20.21 9.08 -9.90
C GLU A 145 -19.14 10.01 -9.30
N TYR A 146 -18.45 10.73 -10.18
CA TYR A 146 -17.39 11.63 -9.77
C TYR A 146 -17.95 12.83 -9.00
N ALA A 147 -17.45 13.02 -7.78
CA ALA A 147 -17.52 14.28 -7.07
C ALA A 147 -16.08 14.69 -6.68
N HIS A 148 -15.80 15.99 -6.76
CA HIS A 148 -14.50 16.47 -6.29
C HIS A 148 -14.40 16.28 -4.78
N LEU A 149 -13.39 15.53 -4.34
CA LEU A 149 -13.09 15.32 -2.93
C LEU A 149 -11.60 15.56 -2.72
N ASN A 150 -11.26 16.46 -1.82
CA ASN A 150 -9.88 16.80 -1.48
C ASN A 150 -9.77 16.90 0.05
N SER A 151 -9.03 15.96 0.65
CA SER A 151 -8.82 15.87 2.09
C SER A 151 -7.41 15.37 2.37
N LEU A 152 -7.01 15.33 3.65
CA LEU A 152 -5.70 14.78 4.03
C LEU A 152 -5.59 13.28 3.71
N ALA A 153 -6.67 12.52 3.90
CA ALA A 153 -6.63 11.07 3.82
C ALA A 153 -7.08 10.53 2.45
N VAL A 154 -8.02 11.19 1.79
CA VAL A 154 -8.59 10.74 0.51
C VAL A 154 -8.67 11.91 -0.46
N CYS A 155 -8.27 11.68 -1.71
CA CYS A 155 -8.42 12.64 -2.81
C CYS A 155 -8.98 11.95 -4.05
N VAL A 156 -10.03 12.54 -4.62
CA VAL A 156 -10.65 12.12 -5.88
C VAL A 156 -10.44 13.21 -6.93
N ASN A 157 -9.50 12.93 -7.84
CA ASN A 157 -9.18 13.79 -8.96
C ASN A 157 -10.11 13.50 -10.16
N PRO A 158 -10.25 14.43 -11.12
CA PRO A 158 -11.24 14.34 -12.20
C PRO A 158 -11.39 12.97 -12.85
N GLY A 159 -12.65 12.56 -13.04
CA GLY A 159 -13.00 11.27 -13.60
C GLY A 159 -13.07 10.18 -12.55
N ARG A 160 -11.93 9.55 -12.25
CA ARG A 160 -11.86 8.37 -11.36
C ARG A 160 -10.44 8.12 -10.82
N ALA A 161 -9.70 9.20 -10.58
CA ALA A 161 -8.36 9.09 -10.02
C ALA A 161 -8.46 9.12 -8.50
N PHE A 162 -8.65 7.93 -7.91
CA PHE A 162 -8.82 7.72 -6.48
C PHE A 162 -7.45 7.60 -5.80
N ASN A 163 -7.26 8.36 -4.72
CA ASN A 163 -6.04 8.35 -3.91
C ASN A 163 -6.43 8.22 -2.43
N CYS A 164 -5.72 7.37 -1.71
CA CYS A 164 -5.84 7.17 -0.28
C CYS A 164 -4.45 7.26 0.35
N TYR A 165 -4.35 8.00 1.45
CA TYR A 165 -3.13 8.30 2.20
C TYR A 165 -3.25 7.89 3.67
N TRP A 166 -4.30 7.13 4.03
CA TRP A 166 -4.35 6.48 5.34
C TRP A 166 -3.12 5.60 5.51
N GLN A 167 -2.45 5.74 6.67
CA GLN A 167 -1.38 4.85 7.07
C GLN A 167 -2.00 3.55 7.58
N MET A 168 -1.68 2.43 6.93
CA MET A 168 -2.23 1.12 7.29
C MET A 168 -1.09 0.17 7.66
N PRO A 169 -0.68 0.14 8.95
CA PRO A 169 0.39 -0.73 9.41
C PRO A 169 -0.07 -2.21 9.42
N PHE A 170 0.89 -3.13 9.28
CA PHE A 170 0.71 -4.58 9.37
C PHE A 170 2.00 -5.20 9.95
N GLY A 171 1.87 -6.23 10.79
CA GLY A 171 2.99 -6.78 11.55
C GLY A 171 3.75 -7.91 10.84
N LYS A 172 3.08 -8.64 9.95
CA LYS A 172 3.60 -9.87 9.32
C LYS A 172 3.24 -9.96 7.85
N LYS A 173 2.01 -9.60 7.48
CA LYS A 173 1.50 -9.77 6.12
C LYS A 173 0.39 -8.79 5.83
N CYS A 174 0.35 -8.27 4.61
CA CYS A 174 -0.80 -7.58 4.06
C CYS A 174 -1.26 -8.29 2.80
N LYS A 175 -2.57 -8.46 2.63
CA LYS A 175 -3.17 -8.83 1.35
C LYS A 175 -4.30 -7.87 1.01
N ILE A 176 -4.28 -7.34 -0.20
CA ILE A 176 -5.36 -6.52 -0.75
C ILE A 176 -5.95 -7.27 -1.94
N THR A 177 -7.26 -7.47 -1.94
CA THR A 177 -7.98 -8.04 -3.08
C THR A 177 -9.09 -7.12 -3.56
N ILE A 178 -9.46 -7.30 -4.82
CA ILE A 178 -10.63 -6.65 -5.41
C ILE A 178 -11.42 -7.68 -6.20
N GLU A 179 -12.70 -7.80 -5.87
CA GLU A 179 -13.62 -8.72 -6.54
C GLU A 179 -14.54 -7.95 -7.48
N ASN A 180 -14.67 -8.44 -8.72
CA ASN A 180 -15.64 -7.90 -9.66
C ASN A 180 -16.96 -8.68 -9.59
N ILE A 181 -17.98 -8.10 -8.95
CA ILE A 181 -19.34 -8.68 -8.89
C ILE A 181 -20.27 -8.17 -10.00
N ASP A 182 -19.76 -7.38 -10.96
CA ASP A 182 -20.49 -6.95 -12.16
C ASP A 182 -20.55 -8.11 -13.19
N VAL A 183 -21.43 -7.97 -14.17
CA VAL A 183 -21.54 -8.87 -15.33
C VAL A 183 -20.60 -8.49 -16.47
N LYS A 184 -19.78 -7.44 -16.31
CA LYS A 184 -18.84 -6.93 -17.30
C LYS A 184 -17.40 -6.94 -16.77
N PRO A 185 -16.40 -7.16 -17.64
CA PRO A 185 -15.01 -7.00 -17.24
C PRO A 185 -14.69 -5.54 -16.92
N THR A 186 -13.74 -5.33 -16.01
CA THR A 186 -13.22 -3.99 -15.70
C THR A 186 -11.72 -3.90 -15.93
N ARG A 187 -11.25 -2.75 -16.40
CA ARG A 187 -9.84 -2.38 -16.37
C ARG A 187 -9.56 -1.65 -15.07
N LEU A 188 -8.57 -2.16 -14.33
CA LEU A 188 -8.08 -1.53 -13.11
C LEU A 188 -6.62 -1.12 -13.30
N TYR A 189 -6.38 0.18 -13.26
CA TYR A 189 -5.04 0.70 -13.05
C TYR A 189 -4.92 0.97 -11.56
N TYR A 190 -3.79 0.60 -10.97
CA TYR A 190 -3.57 0.80 -9.56
C TYR A 190 -2.08 0.88 -9.21
N GLN A 191 -1.83 1.41 -8.03
CA GLN A 191 -0.53 1.41 -7.37
C GLN A 191 -0.74 1.32 -5.87
N VAL A 192 -0.03 0.41 -5.20
CA VAL A 192 0.02 0.30 -3.74
C VAL A 192 1.44 0.59 -3.32
N ASP A 193 1.65 1.75 -2.69
CA ASP A 193 2.93 2.17 -2.16
C ASP A 193 3.00 1.88 -0.66
N TYR A 194 4.05 1.19 -0.26
CA TYR A 194 4.24 0.74 1.11
C TYR A 194 5.69 0.85 1.53
N THR A 195 5.90 0.73 2.83
CA THR A 195 7.22 0.78 3.46
C THR A 195 7.40 -0.42 4.37
N LEU A 196 8.46 -1.18 4.16
CA LEU A 196 8.88 -2.25 5.06
C LEU A 196 9.80 -1.65 6.12
N THR A 197 9.40 -1.81 7.38
CA THR A 197 10.10 -1.26 8.54
C THR A 197 9.56 -1.91 9.81
N ASN A 198 10.17 -1.62 10.95
CA ASN A 198 9.62 -2.03 12.24
C ASN A 198 8.36 -1.20 12.55
N ILE A 199 7.30 -1.88 12.95
CA ILE A 199 6.05 -1.23 13.35
C ILE A 199 6.04 -1.03 14.86
N PRO A 200 5.63 0.14 15.38
CA PRO A 200 5.48 0.38 16.81
C PRO A 200 4.55 -0.64 17.49
N ASP A 201 4.88 -1.05 18.72
CA ASP A 201 4.11 -2.06 19.47
C ASP A 201 2.67 -1.63 19.79
N ASP A 202 2.39 -0.32 19.75
CA ASP A 202 1.08 0.28 19.98
C ASP A 202 0.30 0.58 18.68
N ALA A 203 0.80 0.16 17.53
CA ALA A 203 0.11 0.32 16.26
C ALA A 203 -1.14 -0.58 16.17
N ALA A 204 -2.26 0.00 15.76
CA ALA A 204 -3.51 -0.71 15.46
C ALA A 204 -3.71 -0.88 13.96
N TYR A 205 -4.58 -1.80 13.55
CA TYR A 205 -4.91 -2.03 12.16
C TYR A 205 -6.06 -1.14 11.66
N PHE A 206 -5.99 -0.78 10.38
CA PHE A 206 -7.04 -0.05 9.68
C PHE A 206 -8.23 -0.99 9.36
N HIS A 207 -9.47 -0.49 9.49
CA HIS A 207 -10.73 -1.22 9.28
C HIS A 207 -11.72 -0.37 8.48
#